data_AF-A0A6I8V111-F1
#
_entry.id   AF-A0A6I8V111-F1
#
_cell.length_a   1.000
_cell.length_b   1.000
_cell.length_c   1.000
_cell.angle_alpha   90.00
_cell.angle_beta   90.00
_cell.angle_gamma   90.00
#
_symmetry.space_group_name_H-M   'P 1'
#
loop_
_entity.id
_entity.type
_entity.pdbx_description
1 polymer ?
#
loop_
_entity_poly.entity_id
_entity_poly.type
_entity_poly.pdbx_seq_one_letter_code
_entity_poly.pdbx_strand_id
1 'polypeptide(L)'
;MNIRRCCQLIIPVLLWAWYLRAARATRSLQIESHKCDYNGKYIESFNVSVVENRISCELLTKVRIPSAVKFHMGLERGAGPLGPYNSFFQYDIDYCKTVGSYRKTLFKKWILSVVKRGQFPRRCPWAKGTYSLRDWELSDELIPQFIVSGHYRSKIITHLGSLGRPTYEMLVECVIISQLI
;
A
#
# COMPACT_ATOMS: atom_id res chain seq x y z
N MET A 1 11.63 52.65 -9.96
CA MET A 1 11.21 51.44 -9.21
C MET A 1 12.40 50.49 -9.16
N ASN A 2 13.00 50.29 -7.98
CA ASN A 2 14.42 49.96 -7.84
C ASN A 2 14.64 48.43 -7.71
N ILE A 3 15.13 47.80 -8.79
CA ILE A 3 15.40 46.34 -8.92
C ILE A 3 16.25 45.74 -7.78
N ARG A 4 17.10 46.55 -7.13
CA ARG A 4 17.98 46.12 -6.04
C ARG A 4 17.25 45.70 -4.76
N ARG A 5 16.04 46.22 -4.48
CA ARG A 5 15.27 45.83 -3.28
C ARG A 5 14.57 44.48 -3.41
N CYS A 6 14.33 44.00 -4.64
CA CYS A 6 13.73 42.68 -4.87
C CYS A 6 14.71 41.54 -4.55
N CYS A 7 15.97 41.64 -5.00
CA CYS A 7 16.98 40.59 -4.77
C CYS A 7 17.32 40.37 -3.28
N GLN A 8 17.32 41.43 -2.47
CA GLN A 8 17.66 41.31 -1.04
C GLN A 8 16.61 40.53 -0.22
N LEU A 9 15.36 40.46 -0.68
CA LEU A 9 14.30 39.68 -0.02
C LEU A 9 14.16 38.26 -0.60
N ILE A 10 14.52 38.06 -1.87
CA ILE A 10 14.40 36.75 -2.53
C ILE A 10 15.41 35.74 -1.98
N ILE A 11 16.66 36.15 -1.75
CA ILE A 11 17.72 35.27 -1.24
C ILE A 11 17.40 34.67 0.14
N PRO A 12 17.01 35.45 1.18
CA PRO A 12 16.66 34.87 2.47
C PRO A 12 15.40 33.99 2.41
N VAL A 13 14.43 34.31 1.54
CA VAL A 13 13.24 33.46 1.34
C VAL A 13 13.60 32.13 0.68
N LEU A 14 14.50 32.13 -0.32
CA LEU A 14 15.00 30.91 -0.94
C LEU A 14 15.83 30.07 0.02
N LEU A 15 16.68 30.71 0.84
CA LEU A 15 17.45 30.02 1.89
C LEU A 15 16.54 29.43 2.96
N TRP A 16 15.51 30.16 3.39
CA TRP A 16 14.52 29.66 4.35
C TRP A 16 13.68 28.52 3.77
N ALA A 17 13.25 28.62 2.50
CA ALA A 17 12.55 27.55 1.81
C ALA A 17 13.43 26.29 1.61
N TRP A 18 14.73 26.48 1.38
CA TRP A 18 15.69 25.38 1.26
C TRP A 18 15.93 24.71 2.63
N TYR A 19 16.08 25.50 3.69
CA TYR A 19 16.19 25.02 5.06
C TYR A 19 14.94 24.23 5.49
N LEU A 20 13.74 24.74 5.21
CA LEU A 20 12.48 24.05 5.51
C LEU A 20 12.33 22.72 4.75
N ARG A 21 12.85 22.62 3.52
CA ARG A 21 12.88 21.35 2.77
C ARG A 21 13.87 20.36 3.37
N ALA A 22 15.04 20.83 3.82
CA ALA A 22 16.05 19.98 4.45
C ALA A 22 15.61 19.47 5.84
N ALA A 23 14.81 20.24 6.56
CA ALA A 23 14.31 19.88 7.89
C ALA A 23 13.08 18.94 7.90
N ARG A 24 12.63 18.46 6.73
CA ARG A 24 11.45 17.59 6.66
C ARG A 24 11.78 16.20 7.20
N ALA A 25 11.22 15.86 8.36
CA ALA A 25 11.26 14.51 8.88
C ALA A 25 10.53 13.55 7.92
N THR A 26 11.23 12.50 7.47
CA THR A 26 10.68 11.45 6.62
C THR A 26 9.85 10.51 7.48
N ARG A 27 8.58 10.29 7.12
CA ARG A 27 7.73 9.34 7.84
C ARG A 27 8.11 7.93 7.43
N SER A 28 8.20 7.03 8.41
CA SER A 28 8.58 5.64 8.16
C SER A 28 7.62 4.68 8.84
N LEU A 29 7.02 3.78 8.06
CA LEU A 29 6.19 2.71 8.59
C LEU A 29 7.07 1.49 8.88
N GLN A 30 7.16 1.10 10.14
CA GLN A 30 7.90 -0.06 10.61
C GLN A 30 6.96 -1.25 10.78
N ILE A 31 7.24 -2.36 10.09
CA ILE A 31 6.46 -3.58 10.19
C ILE A 31 6.90 -4.37 11.43
N GLU A 32 5.96 -4.61 12.33
CA GLU A 32 6.22 -5.37 13.57
C GLU A 32 5.91 -6.86 13.37
N SER A 33 4.78 -7.16 12.71
CA SER A 33 4.40 -8.53 12.39
C SER A 33 3.41 -8.60 11.23
N HIS A 34 3.32 -9.78 10.61
CA HIS A 34 2.34 -10.08 9.58
C HIS A 34 1.79 -11.49 9.75
N LYS A 35 0.53 -11.67 9.36
CA LYS A 35 -0.12 -12.97 9.23
C LYS A 35 -0.92 -12.97 7.94
N CYS A 36 -0.70 -13.97 7.10
CA CYS A 36 -1.46 -14.13 5.87
C CYS A 36 -2.07 -15.53 5.78
N ASP A 37 -3.22 -15.60 5.13
CA ASP A 37 -3.95 -16.81 4.80
C ASP A 37 -4.41 -16.76 3.35
N TYR A 38 -4.67 -17.90 2.75
CA TYR A 38 -5.07 -18.00 1.35
C TYR A 38 -6.07 -19.11 1.10
N ASN A 39 -6.89 -18.92 0.07
CA ASN A 39 -7.86 -19.90 -0.35
C ASN A 39 -7.23 -20.92 -1.30
N GLY A 40 -7.09 -22.16 -0.82
CA GLY A 40 -6.54 -23.29 -1.56
C GLY A 40 -7.28 -23.67 -2.86
N LYS A 41 -8.51 -23.15 -3.08
CA LYS A 41 -9.23 -23.26 -4.36
C LYS A 41 -8.55 -22.47 -5.48
N TYR A 42 -7.98 -21.31 -5.15
CA TYR A 42 -7.41 -20.36 -6.10
C TYR A 42 -5.89 -20.35 -6.07
N ILE A 43 -5.31 -20.52 -4.89
CA ILE A 43 -3.90 -20.30 -4.60
C ILE A 43 -3.27 -21.63 -4.15
N GLU A 44 -2.07 -21.91 -4.65
CA GLU A 44 -1.30 -23.11 -4.34
C GLU A 44 -0.41 -22.87 -3.13
N SER A 45 0.37 -21.79 -3.20
CA SER A 45 1.20 -21.31 -2.10
C SER A 45 1.19 -19.79 -2.09
N PHE A 46 1.32 -19.23 -0.89
CA PHE A 46 1.52 -17.80 -0.70
C PHE A 46 2.49 -17.57 0.45
N ASN A 47 3.69 -17.11 0.11
CA ASN A 47 4.76 -16.87 1.05
C ASN A 47 5.00 -15.36 1.15
N VAL A 48 5.07 -14.85 2.37
CA VAL A 48 5.39 -13.44 2.65
C VAL A 48 6.52 -13.39 3.67
N SER A 49 7.59 -12.69 3.31
CA SER A 49 8.71 -12.43 4.20
C SER A 49 8.93 -10.92 4.34
N VAL A 50 9.40 -10.53 5.52
CA VAL A 50 9.77 -9.16 5.84
C VAL A 50 11.20 -9.19 6.34
N VAL A 51 12.10 -8.53 5.61
CA VAL A 51 13.53 -8.42 5.96
C VAL A 51 13.88 -6.94 5.95
N GLU A 52 14.36 -6.42 7.08
CA GLU A 52 14.73 -4.99 7.22
C GLU A 52 13.62 -4.04 6.74
N ASN A 53 12.38 -4.30 7.15
CA ASN A 53 11.19 -3.52 6.75
C ASN A 53 10.85 -3.57 5.24
N ARG A 54 11.47 -4.48 4.49
CA ARG A 54 11.16 -4.74 3.08
C ARG A 54 10.34 -6.01 2.95
N ILE A 55 9.22 -5.91 2.24
CA ILE A 55 8.30 -7.00 1.99
C ILE A 55 8.70 -7.69 0.68
N SER A 56 8.89 -9.00 0.78
CA SER A 56 8.99 -9.90 -0.36
C SER A 56 7.82 -10.88 -0.29
N CYS A 57 7.22 -11.18 -1.43
CA CYS A 57 6.16 -12.19 -1.49
C CYS A 57 6.23 -13.03 -2.76
N GLU A 58 5.77 -14.27 -2.66
CA GLU A 58 5.62 -15.20 -3.76
C GLU A 58 4.23 -15.82 -3.69
N LEU A 59 3.48 -15.66 -4.78
CA LEU A 59 2.11 -16.12 -4.94
C LEU A 59 2.06 -17.08 -6.12
N LEU A 60 1.74 -18.34 -5.87
CA LEU A 60 1.51 -19.33 -6.91
C LEU A 60 -0.01 -19.57 -7.05
N THR A 61 -0.57 -19.22 -8.20
CA THR A 61 -2.01 -19.42 -8.47
C THR A 61 -2.26 -20.81 -9.07
N LYS A 62 -3.32 -21.51 -8.63
CA LYS A 62 -3.79 -22.77 -9.24
C LYS A 62 -4.60 -22.54 -10.50
N VAL A 63 -5.28 -21.40 -10.60
CA VAL A 63 -6.22 -21.05 -11.66
C VAL A 63 -6.00 -19.62 -12.15
N ARG A 64 -6.58 -19.28 -13.30
CA ARG A 64 -6.64 -17.91 -13.81
C ARG A 64 -7.49 -17.05 -12.87
N ILE A 65 -6.96 -15.92 -12.41
CA ILE A 65 -7.73 -14.97 -11.59
C ILE A 65 -8.55 -14.05 -12.52
N PRO A 66 -9.89 -13.98 -12.34
CA PRO A 66 -10.76 -13.19 -13.21
C PRO A 66 -10.48 -11.68 -13.19
N SER A 67 -10.97 -10.98 -14.20
CA SER A 67 -10.82 -9.51 -14.34
C SER A 67 -11.61 -8.67 -13.32
N ALA A 68 -12.25 -9.31 -12.34
CA ALA A 68 -13.04 -8.66 -11.30
C ALA A 68 -12.37 -8.73 -9.92
N VAL A 69 -11.04 -8.94 -9.87
CA VAL A 69 -10.29 -8.99 -8.61
C VAL A 69 -10.26 -7.64 -7.92
N LYS A 70 -10.62 -7.64 -6.64
CA LYS A 70 -10.68 -6.47 -5.78
C LYS A 70 -9.75 -6.64 -4.58
N PHE A 71 -9.25 -5.52 -4.08
CA PHE A 71 -8.52 -5.44 -2.83
C PHE A 71 -9.35 -4.64 -1.83
N HIS A 72 -9.84 -5.31 -0.79
CA HIS A 72 -10.30 -4.64 0.40
C HIS A 72 -9.10 -4.19 1.20
N MET A 73 -9.02 -2.90 1.51
CA MET A 73 -8.02 -2.35 2.41
C MET A 73 -8.72 -1.69 3.60
N GLY A 74 -8.51 -2.28 4.77
CA GLY A 74 -8.89 -1.72 6.07
C GLY A 74 -7.66 -1.21 6.81
N LEU A 75 -7.74 -0.01 7.38
CA LEU A 75 -6.77 0.49 8.35
C LEU A 75 -7.47 0.82 9.65
N GLU A 76 -6.80 0.42 10.72
CA GLU A 76 -7.23 0.67 12.08
C GLU A 76 -6.05 1.21 12.88
N ARG A 77 -6.33 2.15 13.79
CA ARG A 77 -5.32 2.75 14.65
C ARG A 77 -5.50 2.25 16.07
N GLY A 78 -4.43 1.77 16.67
CA GLY A 78 -4.38 1.35 18.07
C GLY A 78 -4.06 2.53 18.99
N ALA A 79 -4.57 2.48 20.22
CA ALA A 79 -4.12 3.37 21.30
C ALA A 79 -2.67 3.07 21.76
N GLY A 80 -2.17 1.88 21.41
CA GLY A 80 -0.83 1.35 21.68
C GLY A 80 -0.68 -0.05 21.03
N PRO A 81 0.45 -0.75 21.22
CA PRO A 81 0.71 -2.05 20.58
C PRO A 81 -0.33 -3.12 20.91
N LEU A 82 -0.81 -3.13 22.17
CA LEU A 82 -1.78 -4.09 22.72
C LEU A 82 -3.17 -3.50 22.93
N GLY A 83 -3.37 -2.23 22.55
CA GLY A 83 -4.61 -1.50 22.78
C GLY A 83 -5.72 -1.85 21.77
N PRO A 84 -6.96 -1.43 22.03
CA PRO A 84 -8.05 -1.59 21.06
C PRO A 84 -7.73 -0.81 19.77
N TYR A 85 -8.08 -1.42 18.65
CA TYR A 85 -7.93 -0.84 17.31
C TYR A 85 -9.25 -0.25 16.85
N ASN A 86 -9.22 1.00 16.36
CA ASN A 86 -10.38 1.68 15.81
C ASN A 86 -10.22 1.86 14.30
N SER A 87 -11.21 1.43 13.53
CA SER A 87 -11.20 1.59 12.08
C SER A 87 -11.48 3.02 11.66
N PHE A 88 -10.69 3.51 10.71
CA PHE A 88 -10.84 4.87 10.17
C PHE A 88 -10.72 4.92 8.64
N PHE A 89 -10.32 3.83 7.99
CA PHE A 89 -10.18 3.74 6.55
C PHE A 89 -10.59 2.36 6.07
N GLN A 90 -11.57 2.26 5.18
CA GLN A 90 -12.01 1.01 4.58
C GLN A 90 -12.41 1.26 3.14
N TYR A 91 -11.70 0.64 2.19
CA TYR A 91 -11.96 0.83 0.76
C TYR A 91 -11.78 -0.46 0.00
N ASP A 92 -12.73 -0.75 -0.90
CA ASP A 92 -12.56 -1.78 -1.93
C ASP A 92 -12.01 -1.14 -3.21
N ILE A 93 -10.87 -1.66 -3.66
CA ILE A 93 -10.16 -1.20 -4.84
C ILE A 93 -10.31 -2.25 -5.93
N ASP A 94 -10.99 -1.93 -7.03
CA ASP A 94 -11.01 -2.76 -8.23
C ASP A 94 -9.63 -2.67 -8.91
N TYR A 95 -8.85 -3.75 -8.86
CA TYR A 95 -7.48 -3.77 -9.36
C TYR A 95 -7.43 -3.51 -10.86
N CYS A 96 -8.26 -4.24 -11.61
CA CYS A 96 -8.25 -4.24 -13.06
C CYS A 96 -8.67 -2.88 -13.61
N LYS A 97 -9.69 -2.28 -12.99
CA LYS A 97 -10.11 -0.92 -13.30
C LYS A 97 -9.06 0.11 -12.90
N THR A 98 -8.40 -0.05 -11.76
CA THR A 98 -7.43 0.93 -11.26
C THR A 98 -6.13 0.93 -12.05
N VAL A 99 -5.60 -0.26 -12.40
CA VAL A 99 -4.35 -0.39 -13.15
C VAL A 99 -4.50 0.13 -14.60
N GLY A 100 -5.66 -0.08 -15.22
CA GLY A 100 -5.98 0.42 -16.56
C GLY A 100 -6.44 1.89 -16.62
N SER A 101 -6.81 2.49 -15.49
CA SER A 101 -7.31 3.88 -15.46
C SER A 101 -6.19 4.90 -15.71
N TYR A 102 -6.47 6.01 -16.39
CA TYR A 102 -5.55 7.16 -16.48
C TYR A 102 -5.50 8.02 -15.21
N ARG A 103 -6.45 7.83 -14.27
CA ARG A 103 -6.54 8.65 -13.04
C ARG A 103 -5.34 8.39 -12.12
N LYS A 104 -4.69 9.47 -11.66
CA LYS A 104 -3.56 9.40 -10.72
C LYS A 104 -4.06 9.37 -9.25
N THR A 105 -4.73 8.29 -8.86
CA THR A 105 -5.20 8.10 -7.47
C THR A 105 -4.10 7.55 -6.57
N LEU A 106 -4.28 7.67 -5.25
CA LEU A 106 -3.42 7.02 -4.25
C LEU A 106 -3.35 5.50 -4.47
N PHE A 107 -4.50 4.85 -4.68
CA PHE A 107 -4.57 3.42 -4.94
C PHE A 107 -3.78 3.00 -6.19
N LYS A 108 -3.83 3.82 -7.25
CA LYS A 108 -3.01 3.58 -8.44
C LYS A 108 -1.52 3.70 -8.13
N LYS A 109 -1.10 4.67 -7.32
CA LYS A 109 0.31 4.79 -6.89
C LYS A 109 0.77 3.55 -6.11
N TRP A 110 -0.04 3.06 -5.17
CA TRP A 110 0.26 1.83 -4.43
C TRP A 110 0.41 0.62 -5.35
N ILE A 111 -0.58 0.37 -6.21
CA ILE A 111 -0.54 -0.74 -7.18
C ILE A 111 0.70 -0.64 -8.07
N LEU A 112 1.00 0.56 -8.60
CA LEU A 112 2.18 0.76 -9.43
C LEU A 112 3.50 0.57 -8.67
N SER A 113 3.56 0.94 -7.39
CA SER A 113 4.76 0.70 -6.58
C SER A 113 5.05 -0.79 -6.39
N VAL A 114 4.01 -1.60 -6.17
CA VAL A 114 4.12 -3.06 -6.03
C VAL A 114 4.53 -3.66 -7.37
N VAL A 115 3.83 -3.31 -8.45
CA VAL A 115 4.11 -3.83 -9.79
C VAL A 115 5.48 -3.35 -10.33
N LYS A 116 6.03 -2.24 -9.84
CA LYS A 116 7.39 -1.79 -10.22
C LYS A 116 8.48 -2.69 -9.61
N ARG A 117 8.23 -3.29 -8.44
CA ARG A 117 9.17 -4.16 -7.70
C ARG A 117 8.81 -5.65 -7.82
N GLY A 118 7.82 -5.99 -8.64
CA GLY A 118 7.30 -7.34 -8.76
C GLY A 118 6.85 -7.70 -10.16
N GLN A 119 6.40 -8.94 -10.33
CA GLN A 119 5.93 -9.50 -11.59
C GLN A 119 4.40 -9.57 -11.67
N PHE A 120 3.70 -8.74 -10.88
CA PHE A 120 2.24 -8.71 -10.88
C PHE A 120 1.65 -8.19 -12.21
N PRO A 121 0.54 -8.76 -12.72
CA PRO A 121 0.03 -8.42 -14.04
C PRO A 121 -0.52 -7.00 -14.13
N ARG A 122 0.01 -6.16 -15.02
CA ARG A 122 -0.56 -4.83 -15.31
C ARG A 122 -1.88 -4.84 -16.05
N ARG A 123 -2.31 -6.02 -16.51
CA ARG A 123 -3.53 -6.23 -17.27
C ARG A 123 -4.23 -7.44 -16.68
N CYS A 124 -5.55 -7.39 -16.77
CA CYS A 124 -6.41 -8.49 -16.37
C CYS A 124 -6.96 -9.21 -17.60
N PRO A 125 -7.33 -10.50 -17.47
CA PRO A 125 -7.25 -11.35 -16.27
C PRO A 125 -5.81 -11.77 -15.92
N TRP A 126 -5.56 -12.22 -14.69
CA TRP A 126 -4.24 -12.75 -14.31
C TRP A 126 -4.16 -14.21 -14.74
N ALA A 127 -3.16 -14.55 -15.55
CA ALA A 127 -2.91 -15.92 -15.96
C ALA A 127 -2.63 -16.83 -14.75
N LYS A 128 -2.77 -18.14 -14.93
CA LYS A 128 -2.23 -19.08 -13.96
C LYS A 128 -0.70 -18.97 -13.98
N GLY A 129 -0.07 -18.76 -12.83
CA GLY A 129 1.39 -18.82 -12.69
C GLY A 129 1.89 -18.34 -11.34
N THR A 130 3.19 -18.08 -11.29
CA THR A 130 3.89 -17.52 -10.14
C THR A 130 4.01 -16.00 -10.28
N TYR A 131 3.66 -15.28 -9.23
CA TYR A 131 3.81 -13.85 -9.10
C TYR A 131 4.71 -13.54 -7.92
N SER A 132 5.71 -12.69 -8.11
CA SER A 132 6.65 -12.32 -7.05
C SER A 132 6.69 -10.81 -6.83
N LEU A 133 6.92 -10.41 -5.59
CA LEU A 133 7.33 -9.08 -5.16
C LEU A 133 8.66 -9.23 -4.45
N ARG A 134 9.62 -8.35 -4.74
CA ARG A 134 10.93 -8.39 -4.08
C ARG A 134 11.25 -7.05 -3.46
N ASP A 135 11.59 -7.09 -2.18
CA ASP A 135 12.18 -6.00 -1.40
C ASP A 135 11.38 -4.69 -1.51
N TRP A 136 10.05 -4.81 -1.51
CA TRP A 136 9.15 -3.66 -1.60
C TRP A 136 9.02 -2.98 -0.24
N GLU A 137 9.10 -1.66 -0.24
CA GLU A 137 9.02 -0.83 0.95
C GLU A 137 7.94 0.23 0.74
N LEU A 138 7.17 0.52 1.79
CA LEU A 138 6.22 1.62 1.77
C LEU A 138 6.96 2.94 2.01
N SER A 139 7.39 3.60 0.93
CA SER A 139 8.05 4.91 1.00
C SER A 139 7.11 6.00 1.52
N ASP A 140 7.67 7.07 2.11
CA ASP A 140 6.93 8.23 2.65
C ASP A 140 5.92 8.81 1.64
N GLU A 141 6.28 8.87 0.35
CA GLU A 141 5.39 9.35 -0.72
C GLU A 141 4.13 8.49 -0.94
N LEU A 142 4.15 7.24 -0.50
CA LEU A 142 3.02 6.32 -0.54
C LEU A 142 2.17 6.42 0.72
N ILE A 143 2.65 7.05 1.80
CA ILE A 143 1.89 7.21 3.04
C ILE A 143 0.98 8.44 2.92
N PRO A 144 -0.35 8.31 3.00
CA PRO A 144 -1.24 9.45 2.90
C PRO A 144 -1.03 10.45 4.04
N GLN A 145 -1.23 11.73 3.75
CA GLN A 145 -0.99 12.82 4.71
C GLN A 145 -1.93 12.80 5.92
N PHE A 146 -3.10 12.18 5.80
CA PHE A 146 -4.07 12.04 6.89
C PHE A 146 -3.72 10.94 7.90
N ILE A 147 -2.80 10.03 7.55
CA ILE A 147 -2.26 9.07 8.50
C ILE A 147 -1.33 9.86 9.44
N VAL A 148 -1.26 9.53 10.73
CA VAL A 148 -0.38 10.20 11.72
C VAL A 148 0.47 9.19 12.48
N SER A 149 1.50 9.58 13.21
CA SER A 149 2.33 8.61 13.96
C SER A 149 1.49 7.80 14.98
N GLY A 150 1.84 6.53 15.17
CA GLY A 150 1.12 5.59 16.04
C GLY A 150 1.15 4.13 15.55
N HIS A 151 0.43 3.25 16.26
CA HIS A 151 0.31 1.82 15.91
C HIS A 151 -0.89 1.57 15.02
N TYR A 152 -0.70 0.70 14.02
CA TYR A 152 -1.66 0.42 12.97
C TYR A 152 -1.82 -1.07 12.76
N ARG A 153 -3.08 -1.49 12.59
CA ARG A 153 -3.45 -2.80 12.06
C ARG A 153 -4.02 -2.58 10.67
N SER A 154 -3.32 -3.11 9.68
CA SER A 154 -3.72 -3.05 8.28
C SER A 154 -4.26 -4.41 7.86
N LYS A 155 -5.46 -4.42 7.28
CA LYS A 155 -6.11 -5.61 6.76
C LYS A 155 -6.23 -5.50 5.26
N ILE A 156 -5.62 -6.41 4.52
CA ILE A 156 -5.65 -6.45 3.06
C ILE A 156 -6.29 -7.78 2.65
N ILE A 157 -7.43 -7.71 1.97
CA ILE A 157 -8.11 -8.90 1.46
C ILE A 157 -8.21 -8.81 -0.05
N THR A 158 -7.66 -9.78 -0.75
CA THR A 158 -7.90 -9.99 -2.17
C THR A 158 -9.13 -10.85 -2.32
N HIS A 159 -10.14 -10.37 -3.05
CA HIS A 159 -11.41 -11.07 -3.20
C HIS A 159 -12.02 -10.90 -4.59
N LEU A 160 -12.94 -11.81 -4.91
CA LEU A 160 -13.87 -11.72 -6.02
C LEU A 160 -15.26 -11.40 -5.47
N GLY A 161 -16.11 -10.80 -6.31
CA GLY A 161 -17.49 -10.47 -5.95
C GLY A 161 -17.60 -9.20 -5.11
N SER A 162 -18.59 -9.16 -4.23
CA SER A 162 -18.81 -8.03 -3.31
C SER A 162 -19.10 -8.56 -1.92
N LEU A 163 -18.50 -7.94 -0.90
CA LEU A 163 -18.66 -8.37 0.49
C LEU A 163 -20.14 -8.47 0.88
N GLY A 164 -20.51 -9.54 1.59
CA GLY A 164 -21.90 -9.81 2.00
C GLY A 164 -22.82 -10.34 0.90
N ARG A 165 -22.29 -10.63 -0.30
CA ARG A 165 -23.05 -11.29 -1.38
C ARG A 165 -22.60 -12.75 -1.53
N PRO A 166 -23.47 -13.64 -2.06
CA PRO A 166 -23.10 -15.05 -2.31
C PRO A 166 -21.93 -15.23 -3.28
N THR A 167 -21.65 -14.23 -4.11
CA THR A 167 -20.53 -14.22 -5.05
C THR A 167 -19.19 -13.83 -4.42
N TYR A 168 -19.17 -13.51 -3.12
CA TYR A 168 -17.96 -13.16 -2.40
C TYR A 168 -17.07 -14.38 -2.24
N GLU A 169 -15.85 -14.30 -2.75
CA GLU A 169 -14.83 -15.32 -2.55
C GLU A 169 -13.50 -14.67 -2.20
N MET A 170 -12.99 -14.99 -1.00
CA MET A 170 -11.66 -14.58 -0.58
C MET A 170 -10.60 -15.41 -1.30
N LEU A 171 -9.56 -14.75 -1.78
CA LEU A 171 -8.39 -15.36 -2.42
C LEU A 171 -7.19 -15.37 -1.48
N VAL A 172 -6.87 -14.20 -0.92
CA VAL A 172 -5.76 -13.99 0.02
C VAL A 172 -6.20 -12.97 1.06
N GLU A 173 -5.84 -13.18 2.32
CA GLU A 173 -6.03 -12.24 3.40
C GLU A 173 -4.69 -12.03 4.11
N CYS A 174 -4.31 -10.79 4.37
CA CYS A 174 -3.16 -10.44 5.19
C CYS A 174 -3.56 -9.42 6.25
N VAL A 175 -3.07 -9.63 7.46
CA VAL A 175 -3.11 -8.69 8.57
C VAL A 175 -1.68 -8.30 8.91
N ILE A 176 -1.40 -6.99 8.93
CA ILE A 176 -0.07 -6.44 9.19
C ILE A 176 -0.19 -5.51 10.40
N ILE A 177 0.65 -5.74 11.40
CA ILE A 177 0.84 -4.83 12.53
C ILE A 177 2.08 -3.99 12.25
N SER A 178 1.94 -2.68 12.43
CA SER A 178 3.00 -1.73 12.09
C SER A 178 2.94 -0.49 12.97
N GLN A 179 4.06 0.19 13.10
CA GLN A 179 4.18 1.48 13.77
C GLN A 179 4.65 2.53 12.77
N LEU A 180 3.95 3.64 12.70
CA LEU A 180 4.39 4.80 11.95
C LEU A 180 5.11 5.76 12.90
N ILE A 181 6.37 6.06 12.57
CA ILE A 181 7.21 7.05 13.24
C ILE A 181 7.31 8.31 12.38
#